data_AF-A0A6I6JRL3-F1
#
_entry.id   AF-A0A6I6JRL3-F1
#
_cell.length_a   1.000
_cell.length_b   1.000
_cell.length_c   1.000
_cell.angle_alpha   90.00
_cell.angle_beta   90.00
_cell.angle_gamma   90.00
#
_symmetry.space_group_name_H-M   'P 1'
#
loop_
_entity.id
_entity.type
_entity.pdbx_description
1 polymer ?
#
loop_
_entity_poly.entity_id
_entity_poly.type
_entity_poly.pdbx_seq_one_letter_code
_entity_poly.pdbx_strand_id
1 'polypeptide(L)'
;MKLTLLVVGKTDKIYIKQAIEEYTKRLKHYVSFEIQIIADIKNAKNLTTSQQKTMEGKLILSKDYSGKEIHLFDEGGKMFSSREFARFIEKKMVSGLKEVVFVIGGPYGFSNEVYKQANSKISLSRLTFSHQMARLLCVEQIYRAFTIIKGEPYHHD
;
A
#
# COMPACT_ATOMS: atom_id res chain seq x y z
N MET A 1 -11.52 -12.41 -3.08
CA MET A 1 -10.61 -11.63 -2.23
C MET A 1 -10.55 -10.20 -2.75
N LYS A 2 -10.51 -9.20 -1.86
CA LYS A 2 -10.35 -7.77 -2.18
C LYS A 2 -8.91 -7.30 -1.90
N LEU A 3 -8.41 -6.36 -2.69
CA LEU A 3 -7.17 -5.63 -2.38
C LEU A 3 -7.49 -4.17 -2.11
N THR A 4 -6.97 -3.63 -1.01
CA THR A 4 -7.12 -2.21 -0.67
C THR A 4 -5.75 -1.58 -0.49
N LEU A 5 -5.53 -0.43 -1.12
CA LEU A 5 -4.41 0.45 -0.79
C LEU A 5 -4.92 1.57 0.14
N LEU A 6 -4.57 1.46 1.41
CA LEU A 6 -4.87 2.44 2.45
C LEU A 6 -3.74 3.48 2.53
N VAL A 7 -4.07 4.75 2.35
CA VAL A 7 -3.07 5.84 2.29
C VAL A 7 -3.41 6.93 3.28
N VAL A 8 -2.39 7.50 3.94
CA VAL A 8 -2.54 8.69 4.79
C VAL A 8 -2.34 9.95 3.95
N GLY A 9 -3.34 10.83 3.91
CA GLY A 9 -3.34 12.08 3.15
C GLY A 9 -3.72 11.91 1.68
N LYS A 10 -4.18 12.99 1.04
CA LYS A 10 -4.58 12.98 -0.39
C LYS A 10 -3.36 12.98 -1.31
N THR A 11 -3.56 12.61 -2.58
CA THR A 11 -2.55 12.79 -3.64
C THR A 11 -2.84 14.13 -4.31
N ASP A 12 -1.93 15.09 -4.16
CA ASP A 12 -2.14 16.47 -4.62
C ASP A 12 -1.58 16.72 -6.02
N LYS A 13 -0.55 15.97 -6.41
CA LYS A 13 0.08 16.13 -7.73
C LYS A 13 -0.80 15.49 -8.80
N ILE A 14 -1.33 16.31 -9.70
CA ILE A 14 -2.31 15.88 -10.72
C ILE A 14 -1.77 14.76 -11.62
N TYR A 15 -0.51 14.84 -12.04
CA TYR A 15 0.11 13.82 -12.89
C TYR A 15 0.26 12.47 -12.17
N ILE A 16 0.56 12.48 -10.86
CA ILE A 16 0.61 11.25 -10.04
C ILE A 16 -0.79 10.67 -9.91
N LYS A 17 -1.79 11.52 -9.65
CA LYS A 17 -3.19 11.09 -9.53
C LYS A 17 -3.68 10.43 -10.82
N GLN A 18 -3.42 11.04 -11.97
CA GLN A 18 -3.78 10.48 -13.28
C GLN A 18 -3.12 9.12 -13.53
N ALA A 19 -1.83 9.00 -13.23
CA ALA A 19 -1.11 7.73 -13.39
C ALA A 19 -1.65 6.64 -12.43
N ILE A 20 -1.98 6.99 -11.19
CA ILE A 20 -2.63 6.08 -10.24
C ILE A 20 -3.99 5.62 -10.78
N GLU A 21 -4.80 6.53 -11.30
CA GLU A 21 -6.12 6.23 -11.87
C GLU A 21 -6.02 5.28 -13.07
N GLU A 22 -5.03 5.46 -13.94
CA GLU A 22 -4.78 4.58 -15.09
C GLU A 22 -4.52 3.13 -14.64
N TYR A 23 -3.58 2.90 -13.73
CA TYR A 23 -3.31 1.56 -13.22
C TYR A 23 -4.46 1.00 -12.38
N THR A 24 -5.17 1.85 -11.63
CA THR A 24 -6.36 1.44 -10.87
C THR A 24 -7.47 0.92 -11.80
N LYS A 25 -7.70 1.58 -12.95
CA LYS A 25 -8.66 1.10 -13.96
C LYS A 25 -8.25 -0.25 -14.51
N ARG A 26 -6.97 -0.42 -14.88
CA ARG A 26 -6.45 -1.70 -15.39
C ARG A 26 -6.56 -2.81 -14.36
N LEU A 27 -6.28 -2.53 -13.09
CA LEU A 27 -6.35 -3.51 -11.99
C LEU A 27 -7.75 -4.11 -11.77
N LYS A 28 -8.81 -3.35 -12.05
CA LYS A 28 -10.20 -3.82 -11.89
C LYS A 28 -10.54 -5.03 -12.76
N HIS A 29 -9.78 -5.29 -13.83
CA HIS A 29 -9.94 -6.49 -14.65
C HIS A 29 -9.47 -7.77 -13.95
N TYR A 30 -8.59 -7.66 -12.95
CA TYR A 30 -7.98 -8.81 -12.27
C TYR A 30 -8.51 -9.02 -10.86
N VAL A 31 -8.81 -7.94 -10.13
CA VAL A 31 -9.20 -8.01 -8.73
C VAL A 31 -10.08 -6.83 -8.32
N SER A 32 -10.93 -7.04 -7.32
CA SER A 32 -11.61 -5.93 -6.62
C SER A 32 -10.54 -5.10 -5.91
N PHE A 33 -10.12 -4.00 -6.54
CA PHE A 33 -9.10 -3.08 -6.05
C PHE A 33 -9.70 -1.71 -5.74
N GLU A 34 -9.38 -1.17 -4.58
CA GLU A 34 -9.71 0.21 -4.22
C GLU A 34 -8.59 0.92 -3.47
N ILE A 35 -8.63 2.25 -3.49
CA ILE A 35 -7.75 3.10 -2.71
C ILE A 35 -8.59 3.81 -1.65
N GLN A 36 -8.25 3.60 -0.38
CA GLN A 36 -8.89 4.27 0.74
C GLN A 36 -7.97 5.36 1.29
N ILE A 37 -8.52 6.57 1.49
CA ILE A 37 -7.75 7.72 1.98
C ILE A 37 -8.13 7.99 3.44
N ILE A 38 -7.12 8.02 4.31
CA ILE A 38 -7.22 8.59 5.66
C ILE A 38 -6.93 10.08 5.56
N ALA A 39 -7.79 10.90 6.14
CA ALA A 39 -7.63 12.35 6.12
C ALA A 39 -6.39 12.78 6.92
N ASP A 40 -5.74 13.86 6.49
CA ASP A 40 -4.62 14.45 7.20
C ASP A 40 -5.02 14.91 8.61
N ILE A 41 -4.08 14.79 9.55
CA ILE A 41 -4.29 15.27 10.92
C ILE A 41 -4.36 16.81 10.91
N LYS A 42 -5.43 17.35 11.50
CA LYS A 42 -5.57 18.79 11.72
C LYS A 42 -4.41 19.31 12.59
N ASN A 43 -3.83 20.44 12.20
CA ASN A 43 -2.72 21.08 12.91
C ASN A 43 -1.47 20.19 13.08
N ALA A 44 -1.22 19.26 12.15
CA ALA A 44 -0.05 18.38 12.18
C ALA A 44 1.28 19.14 12.36
N LYS A 45 1.39 20.37 11.82
CA LYS A 45 2.59 21.22 11.97
C LYS A 45 2.94 21.56 13.42
N ASN A 46 1.97 21.54 14.34
CA ASN A 46 2.17 21.82 15.76
C ASN A 46 2.43 20.56 16.59
N LEU A 47 2.43 19.39 15.95
CA LEU A 47 2.66 18.11 16.59
C LEU A 47 4.08 17.63 16.35
N THR A 48 4.67 17.04 17.37
CA THR A 48 5.92 16.28 17.22
C THR A 48 5.73 15.12 16.26
N THR A 49 6.81 14.66 15.63
CA THR A 49 6.81 13.49 14.75
C THR A 49 6.18 12.27 15.41
N SER A 50 6.47 12.02 16.69
CA SER A 50 5.88 10.89 17.44
C SER A 50 4.36 11.03 17.58
N GLN A 51 3.86 12.23 17.91
CA GLN A 51 2.42 12.47 18.04
C GLN A 51 1.71 12.30 16.69
N GLN A 52 2.29 12.78 15.60
CA GLN A 52 1.74 12.58 14.25
C GLN A 52 1.60 11.09 13.94
N LYS A 53 2.68 10.31 14.10
CA LYS A 53 2.66 8.86 13.87
C LYS A 53 1.61 8.14 14.72
N THR A 54 1.50 8.49 16.01
CA THR A 54 0.49 7.89 16.91
C THR A 54 -0.94 8.23 16.46
N MET A 55 -1.19 9.47 16.06
CA MET A 55 -2.52 9.89 15.60
C MET A 55 -2.90 9.25 14.26
N GLU A 56 -1.97 9.18 13.30
CA GLU A 56 -2.18 8.46 12.03
C GLU A 56 -2.41 6.98 12.30
N GLY A 57 -1.62 6.39 13.19
CA GLY A 57 -1.73 4.99 13.59
C GLY A 57 -3.09 4.66 14.19
N LYS A 58 -3.66 5.54 15.03
CA LYS A 58 -5.02 5.37 15.55
C LYS A 58 -6.08 5.31 14.44
N LEU A 59 -5.95 6.14 13.40
CA LEU A 59 -6.88 6.14 12.26
C LEU A 59 -6.71 4.91 11.37
N ILE A 60 -5.48 4.42 11.21
CA ILE A 60 -5.21 3.15 10.52
C ILE A 60 -5.85 2.00 11.29
N LEU A 61 -5.63 1.94 12.61
CA LEU A 61 -6.05 0.83 13.46
C LEU A 61 -7.54 0.86 13.84
N SER A 62 -8.26 1.97 13.63
CA SER A 62 -9.70 2.06 13.89
C SER A 62 -10.57 1.31 12.87
N LYS A 63 -9.97 0.76 11.81
CA LYS A 63 -10.66 -0.05 10.79
C LYS A 63 -10.80 -1.50 11.27
N ASP A 64 -11.80 -2.20 10.74
CA ASP A 64 -11.96 -3.62 10.97
C ASP A 64 -11.00 -4.45 10.10
N TYR A 65 -10.17 -5.26 10.75
CA TYR A 65 -9.20 -6.17 10.16
C TYR A 65 -9.54 -7.65 10.34
N SER A 66 -10.74 -7.98 10.83
CA SER A 66 -11.17 -9.37 10.99
C SER A 66 -11.17 -10.14 9.66
N GLY A 67 -10.37 -11.20 9.58
CA GLY A 67 -10.18 -11.99 8.36
C GLY A 67 -9.39 -11.28 7.25
N LYS A 68 -8.60 -10.26 7.61
CA LYS A 68 -7.76 -9.47 6.70
C LYS A 68 -6.30 -9.52 7.13
N GLU A 69 -5.40 -9.26 6.19
CA GLU A 69 -3.98 -9.03 6.50
C GLU A 69 -3.55 -7.62 6.13
N ILE A 70 -2.64 -7.06 6.93
CA ILE A 70 -2.06 -5.73 6.75
C ILE A 70 -0.60 -5.86 6.31
N HIS A 71 -0.25 -5.23 5.19
CA HIS A 71 1.12 -5.18 4.69
C HIS A 71 1.55 -3.72 4.53
N LEU A 72 2.58 -3.32 5.27
CA LEU A 72 3.07 -1.94 5.25
C LEU A 72 4.07 -1.77 4.11
N PHE A 73 3.94 -0.69 3.34
CA PHE A 73 5.04 -0.22 2.51
C PHE A 73 5.96 0.66 3.36
N ASP A 74 7.16 0.15 3.62
CA ASP A 74 8.13 0.69 4.59
C ASP A 74 9.54 0.45 4.05
N GLU A 75 10.42 1.45 4.17
CA GLU A 75 11.81 1.36 3.66
C GLU A 75 12.61 0.23 4.34
N GLY A 76 12.30 -0.06 5.61
CA GLY A 76 12.86 -1.19 6.37
C GLY A 76 12.13 -2.52 6.15
N GLY A 77 11.34 -2.64 5.09
CA GLY A 77 10.63 -3.86 4.70
C GLY A 77 11.47 -4.81 3.83
N LYS A 78 10.91 -6.00 3.55
CA LYS A 78 11.53 -6.95 2.62
C LYS A 78 11.51 -6.38 1.20
N MET A 79 12.64 -6.41 0.51
CA MET A 79 12.73 -6.12 -0.92
C MET A 79 12.28 -7.34 -1.73
N PHE A 80 11.48 -7.10 -2.77
CA PHE A 80 11.01 -8.13 -3.69
C PHE A 80 11.45 -7.76 -5.11
N SER A 81 11.85 -8.75 -5.90
CA SER A 81 11.70 -8.67 -7.36
C SER A 81 10.22 -8.71 -7.75
N SER A 82 9.87 -8.24 -8.96
CA SER A 82 8.47 -8.28 -9.43
C SER A 82 7.89 -9.70 -9.44
N ARG A 83 8.70 -10.72 -9.78
CA ARG A 83 8.29 -12.15 -9.74
C ARG A 83 8.07 -12.67 -8.32
N GLU A 84 8.85 -12.22 -7.34
CA GLU A 84 8.61 -12.57 -5.93
C GLU A 84 7.38 -11.86 -5.37
N PHE A 85 7.16 -10.61 -5.77
CA PHE A 85 5.97 -9.86 -5.37
C PHE A 85 4.68 -10.46 -5.96
N ALA A 86 4.74 -10.91 -7.23
CA ALA A 86 3.65 -11.66 -7.86
C ALA A 86 3.30 -12.94 -7.09
N ARG A 87 4.32 -13.76 -6.77
CA ARG A 87 4.13 -14.98 -5.94
C ARG A 87 3.61 -14.67 -4.54
N PHE A 88 4.04 -13.56 -3.95
CA PHE A 88 3.51 -13.10 -2.67
C PHE A 88 2.02 -12.80 -2.75
N ILE A 89 1.57 -12.01 -3.75
CA ILE A 89 0.16 -11.70 -3.96
C ILE A 89 -0.65 -12.97 -4.26
N GLU A 90 -0.16 -13.84 -5.14
CA GLU A 90 -0.82 -15.10 -5.49
C GLU A 90 -1.05 -15.98 -4.26
N LYS A 91 -0.04 -16.12 -3.38
CA LYS A 91 -0.18 -16.84 -2.12
C LYS A 91 -1.29 -16.25 -1.24
N LYS A 92 -1.46 -14.92 -1.22
CA LYS A 92 -2.55 -14.28 -0.47
C LYS A 92 -3.91 -14.56 -1.11
N MET A 93 -4.00 -14.56 -2.44
CA MET A 93 -5.24 -14.86 -3.17
C MET A 93 -5.85 -16.22 -2.80
N VAL A 94 -5.01 -17.24 -2.56
CA VAL A 94 -5.46 -18.60 -2.25
C VAL A 94 -5.54 -18.92 -0.75
N SER A 95 -5.23 -17.96 0.12
CA SER A 95 -5.14 -18.17 1.58
C SER A 95 -6.49 -18.09 2.33
N GLY A 96 -7.60 -17.88 1.61
CA GLY A 96 -8.93 -17.73 2.22
C GLY A 96 -9.20 -16.37 2.88
N LEU A 97 -8.27 -15.41 2.75
CA LEU A 97 -8.45 -14.04 3.26
C LEU A 97 -9.62 -13.33 2.57
N LYS A 98 -10.38 -12.55 3.36
CA LYS A 98 -11.42 -11.68 2.81
C LYS A 98 -10.79 -10.54 2.01
N GLU A 99 -9.74 -9.95 2.57
CA GLU A 99 -9.09 -8.74 2.05
C GLU A 99 -7.61 -8.68 2.44
N VAL A 100 -6.79 -8.16 1.54
CA VAL A 100 -5.41 -7.77 1.84
C VAL A 100 -5.34 -6.25 1.77
N VAL A 101 -4.84 -5.64 2.85
CA VAL A 101 -4.73 -4.19 3.01
C VAL A 101 -3.26 -3.79 2.94
N PHE A 102 -2.87 -3.18 1.84
CA PHE A 102 -1.59 -2.51 1.73
C PHE A 102 -1.69 -1.12 2.35
N VAL A 103 -0.69 -0.69 3.12
CA VAL A 103 -0.72 0.62 3.80
C VAL A 103 0.50 1.45 3.46
N ILE A 104 0.28 2.71 3.07
CA ILE A 104 1.32 3.73 2.91
C ILE A 104 1.06 4.82 3.95
N GLY A 105 2.00 4.98 4.87
CA GLY A 105 1.93 5.97 5.96
C GLY A 105 2.18 7.40 5.50
N GLY A 106 2.11 8.33 6.45
CA GLY A 106 2.57 9.70 6.27
C GLY A 106 4.09 9.80 6.07
N PRO A 107 4.64 11.02 5.97
CA PRO A 107 6.05 11.25 5.69
C PRO A 107 7.02 10.70 6.76
N TYR A 108 6.53 10.35 7.95
CA TYR A 108 7.34 9.87 9.07
C TYR A 108 7.18 8.37 9.37
N GLY A 109 6.49 7.63 8.49
CA GLY A 109 6.22 6.20 8.63
C GLY A 109 5.20 5.91 9.73
N PHE A 110 5.28 4.71 10.32
CA PHE A 110 4.21 4.17 11.17
C PHE A 110 4.53 4.19 12.66
N SER A 111 3.49 4.25 13.51
CA SER A 111 3.65 4.06 14.96
C SER A 111 3.98 2.60 15.31
N ASN A 112 4.52 2.38 16.51
CA ASN A 112 4.85 1.04 16.99
C ASN A 112 3.62 0.11 17.06
N GLU A 113 2.44 0.65 17.35
CA GLU A 113 1.19 -0.09 17.37
C GLU A 113 0.82 -0.62 15.98
N VAL A 114 1.01 0.20 14.94
CA VAL A 114 0.77 -0.23 13.56
C VAL A 114 1.77 -1.31 13.15
N TYR A 115 3.05 -1.16 13.52
CA TYR A 115 4.06 -2.20 13.25
C TYR A 115 3.72 -3.53 13.93
N LYS A 116 3.20 -3.50 15.16
CA LYS A 116 2.78 -4.72 15.89
C LYS A 116 1.58 -5.40 15.23
N GLN A 117 0.65 -4.64 14.66
CA GLN A 117 -0.53 -5.18 13.99
C GLN A 117 -0.23 -5.71 12.58
N ALA A 118 0.83 -5.21 11.93
CA ALA A 118 1.14 -5.57 10.55
C ALA A 118 1.61 -7.03 10.40
N ASN A 119 1.13 -7.70 9.36
CA ASN A 119 1.55 -9.06 9.00
C ASN A 119 2.90 -9.08 8.29
N SER A 120 3.23 -8.01 7.55
CA SER A 120 4.57 -7.85 6.97
C SER A 120 4.88 -6.40 6.61
N LYS A 121 6.15 -6.16 6.27
CA LYS A 121 6.65 -4.91 5.70
C LYS A 121 7.31 -5.18 4.35
N ILE A 122 7.04 -4.32 3.39
CA ILE A 122 7.49 -4.43 2.00
C ILE A 122 8.22 -3.15 1.64
N SER A 123 9.44 -3.29 1.14
CA SER A 123 10.25 -2.16 0.68
C SER A 123 10.21 -2.06 -0.84
N LEU A 124 9.86 -0.87 -1.35
CA LEU A 124 9.91 -0.57 -2.78
C LEU A 124 11.34 -0.32 -3.27
N SER A 125 12.21 0.17 -2.37
CA SER A 125 13.58 0.56 -2.68
C SER A 125 14.35 0.82 -1.39
N ARG A 126 15.70 0.80 -1.49
CA ARG A 126 16.57 1.35 -0.45
C ARG A 126 16.53 2.89 -0.39
N LEU A 127 15.99 3.53 -1.44
CA LEU A 127 15.80 4.98 -1.50
C LEU A 127 14.48 5.36 -0.86
N THR A 128 14.46 6.53 -0.22
CA THR A 128 13.24 7.13 0.31
C THR A 128 12.48 7.85 -0.80
N PHE A 129 11.27 7.37 -1.11
CA PHE A 129 10.35 8.05 -2.03
C PHE A 129 9.38 8.95 -1.25
N SER A 130 8.90 10.01 -1.90
CA SER A 130 7.74 10.73 -1.36
C SER A 130 6.53 9.77 -1.28
N HIS A 131 5.67 9.95 -0.28
CA HIS A 131 4.49 9.10 -0.11
C HIS A 131 3.59 9.10 -1.36
N GLN A 132 3.51 10.21 -2.12
CA GLN A 132 2.73 10.26 -3.38
C GLN A 132 3.36 9.41 -4.48
N MET A 133 4.69 9.43 -4.62
CA MET A 133 5.39 8.57 -5.58
C MET A 133 5.30 7.10 -5.18
N ALA A 134 5.44 6.79 -3.89
CA ALA A 134 5.27 5.44 -3.36
C ALA A 134 3.89 4.88 -3.73
N ARG A 135 2.81 5.66 -3.63
CA ARG A 135 1.46 5.23 -4.06
C ARG A 135 1.43 4.80 -5.51
N LEU A 136 1.98 5.61 -6.41
CA LEU A 136 2.02 5.28 -7.84
C LEU A 136 2.80 3.98 -8.09
N LEU A 137 4.00 3.88 -7.52
CA LEU A 137 4.84 2.68 -7.65
C LEU A 137 4.14 1.44 -7.11
N CYS A 138 3.46 1.53 -5.96
CA CYS A 138 2.69 0.42 -5.40
C CYS A 138 1.57 -0.03 -6.35
N VAL A 139 0.75 0.88 -6.86
CA VAL A 139 -0.38 0.52 -7.74
C VAL A 139 0.12 -0.10 -9.05
N GLU A 140 1.19 0.45 -9.63
CA GLU A 140 1.81 -0.11 -10.82
C GLU A 140 2.41 -1.50 -10.56
N GLN A 141 3.12 -1.70 -9.45
CA GLN A 141 3.70 -3.01 -9.12
C GLN A 141 2.64 -4.07 -8.78
N ILE A 142 1.50 -3.67 -8.19
CA ILE A 142 0.37 -4.58 -8.01
C ILE A 142 -0.20 -4.97 -9.38
N TYR A 143 -0.36 -4.01 -10.31
CA TYR A 143 -0.78 -4.33 -11.68
C TYR A 143 0.19 -5.28 -12.37
N ARG A 144 1.49 -4.98 -12.32
CA ARG A 144 2.55 -5.84 -12.86
C ARG A 144 2.48 -7.25 -12.28
N ALA A 145 2.30 -7.38 -10.97
CA ALA A 145 2.14 -8.68 -10.33
C ALA A 145 0.97 -9.49 -10.92
N PHE A 146 -0.18 -8.87 -11.18
CA PHE A 146 -1.30 -9.55 -11.84
C PHE A 146 -1.01 -9.94 -13.29
N THR A 147 -0.35 -9.08 -14.07
CA THR A 147 0.07 -9.44 -15.44
C THR A 147 1.02 -10.64 -15.44
N ILE A 148 1.93 -10.72 -14.47
CA ILE A 148 2.83 -11.88 -14.28
C ILE A 148 2.03 -13.13 -13.93
N ILE A 149 1.09 -13.04 -12.96
CA ILE A 149 0.22 -14.17 -12.56
C ILE A 149 -0.61 -14.69 -13.74
N LYS A 150 -1.04 -13.80 -14.64
CA LYS A 150 -1.82 -14.16 -15.84
C LYS A 150 -0.99 -14.55 -17.05
N GLY A 151 0.34 -14.42 -16.99
CA GLY A 151 1.22 -14.70 -18.14
C GLY A 151 1.08 -13.70 -19.29
N GLU A 152 0.71 -12.45 -18.99
CA GLU A 152 0.49 -11.40 -20.00
C GLU A 152 1.80 -10.66 -20.36
N PRO A 153 1.92 -10.13 -21.59
CA PRO A 153 3.16 -9.55 -22.12
C PRO A 153 3.41 -8.10 -21.65
N TYR A 154 3.37 -7.85 -20.35
CA TYR A 154 3.70 -6.56 -19.73
C TYR A 154 5.02 -6.59 -18.95
N HIS A 155 5.35 -7.75 -18.38
CA HIS A 155 6.63 -7.99 -17.72
C HIS A 155 7.59 -8.66 -18.70
N HIS A 156 8.74 -8.05 -18.91
CA HIS A 156 9.86 -8.61 -19.66
C HIS A 156 11.02 -8.83 -18.68
N ASP A 157 11.70 -9.97 -18.77
CA ASP A 157 12.91 -10.25 -17.99
C ASP A 157 14.15 -9.65 -18.65
#